data_AF-A0A7C3TZK3-F1
#
_entry.id   AF-A0A7C3TZK3-F1
#
_cell.length_a   1.000
_cell.length_b   1.000
_cell.length_c   1.000
_cell.angle_alpha   90.00
_cell.angle_beta   90.00
_cell.angle_gamma   90.00
#
_symmetry.space_group_name_H-M   'P 1'
#
loop_
_entity.id
_entity.type
_entity.pdbx_description
1 polymer ?
#
loop_
_entity_poly.entity_id
_entity_poly.type
_entity_poly.pdbx_seq_one_letter_code
_entity_poly.pdbx_strand_id
1 'polypeptide(L)'
;MPSPPGDFKQVLIVAKFEGGFESWKSVLGNILILAVASAVIMTLLVFAPVRPDTPETFAASFLFPVFFLVPLAAAIFGAGSVTSEFETKTAHLTFSNPVKRTVLAAGKFLASLFYVCCAILIFYLGCSVATYYVFGSVPAGLAVSIVPSILYGCAVLALVFLFGFIFRNGVVAGAFMFAVIFLCMPLLKLFLSDMGHAHGTC
;
A
#
# COMPACT_ATOMS: atom_id res chain seq x y z
N MET A 1 -38.55 12.22 -13.39
CA MET A 1 -37.07 12.15 -13.39
C MET A 1 -36.68 10.96 -12.53
N PRO A 2 -35.83 10.03 -13.00
CA PRO A 2 -35.35 8.94 -12.16
C PRO A 2 -34.60 9.55 -10.96
N SER A 3 -34.91 9.11 -9.75
CA SER A 3 -34.21 9.54 -8.54
C SER A 3 -32.71 9.26 -8.71
N PRO A 4 -31.82 10.21 -8.37
CA PRO A 4 -30.39 9.95 -8.41
C PRO A 4 -30.08 8.69 -7.59
N PRO A 5 -29.27 7.75 -8.12
CA PRO A 5 -28.90 6.56 -7.37
C PRO A 5 -28.26 6.97 -6.04
N GLY A 6 -28.57 6.26 -4.96
CA GLY A 6 -28.10 6.62 -3.62
C GLY A 6 -26.57 6.79 -3.57
N ASP A 7 -26.11 7.74 -2.75
CA ASP A 7 -24.71 8.19 -2.66
C ASP A 7 -23.69 7.04 -2.65
N PHE A 8 -23.99 5.92 -1.97
CA PHE A 8 -23.13 4.73 -1.89
C PHE A 8 -22.93 4.02 -3.23
N LYS A 9 -24.00 3.89 -4.02
CA LYS A 9 -23.92 3.30 -5.38
C LYS A 9 -23.11 4.21 -6.29
N GLN A 10 -23.21 5.53 -6.08
CA GLN A 10 -22.44 6.50 -6.85
C GLN A 10 -20.94 6.44 -6.51
N VAL A 11 -20.56 6.28 -5.23
CA VAL A 11 -19.16 6.03 -4.82
C VAL A 11 -18.62 4.77 -5.50
N LEU A 12 -19.39 3.68 -5.51
CA LEU A 12 -18.96 2.41 -6.09
C LEU A 12 -18.81 2.50 -7.62
N ILE A 13 -19.72 3.22 -8.29
CA ILE A 13 -19.65 3.47 -9.73
C ILE A 13 -18.40 4.31 -10.05
N VAL A 14 -18.14 5.37 -9.29
CA VAL A 14 -16.94 6.20 -9.47
C VAL A 14 -15.68 5.38 -9.22
N ALA A 15 -15.58 4.62 -8.13
CA ALA A 15 -14.45 3.74 -7.87
C ALA A 15 -14.22 2.73 -9.00
N LYS A 16 -15.30 2.18 -9.58
CA LYS A 16 -15.23 1.26 -10.72
C LYS A 16 -14.82 1.94 -12.03
N PHE A 17 -15.31 3.15 -12.30
CA PHE A 17 -15.01 3.90 -13.53
C PHE A 17 -13.62 4.55 -13.50
N GLU A 18 -13.20 5.04 -12.35
CA GLU A 18 -11.87 5.59 -12.14
C GLU A 18 -10.80 4.48 -12.12
N GLY A 19 -11.17 3.30 -11.65
CA GLY A 19 -10.43 2.06 -11.85
C GLY A 19 -10.51 1.51 -13.28
N GLY A 20 -11.39 2.03 -14.14
CA GLY A 20 -11.72 1.40 -15.42
C GLY A 20 -12.02 2.34 -16.55
N PHE A 21 -10.97 2.86 -17.20
CA PHE A 21 -10.78 2.74 -18.66
C PHE A 21 -9.40 3.26 -19.10
N GLU A 22 -8.89 4.31 -18.46
CA GLU A 22 -7.66 5.00 -18.89
C GLU A 22 -6.44 4.70 -18.00
N SER A 23 -6.69 4.37 -16.73
CA SER A 23 -5.69 3.99 -15.73
C SER A 23 -5.35 2.49 -15.72
N TRP A 24 -6.16 1.61 -16.33
CA TRP A 24 -5.98 0.14 -16.19
C TRP A 24 -4.63 -0.33 -16.74
N LYS A 25 -4.10 0.31 -17.80
CA LYS A 25 -2.75 0.01 -18.31
C LYS A 25 -1.65 0.41 -17.33
N SER A 26 -1.79 1.56 -16.66
CA SER A 26 -0.85 2.03 -15.64
C SER A 26 -0.96 1.25 -14.33
N VAL A 27 -2.17 0.84 -13.95
CA VAL A 27 -2.43 -0.02 -12.77
C VAL A 27 -1.91 -1.43 -12.99
N LEU A 28 -2.17 -2.05 -14.16
CA LEU A 28 -1.57 -3.32 -14.54
C LEU A 28 -0.05 -3.21 -14.60
N GLY A 29 0.50 -2.15 -15.18
CA GLY A 29 1.93 -1.90 -15.24
C GLY A 29 2.56 -1.87 -13.85
N ASN A 30 1.94 -1.19 -12.89
CA ASN A 30 2.48 -1.11 -11.54
C ASN A 30 2.29 -2.40 -10.74
N ILE A 31 1.17 -3.12 -10.92
CA ILE A 31 0.98 -4.47 -10.37
C ILE A 31 2.05 -5.42 -10.93
N LEU A 32 2.33 -5.34 -12.23
CA LEU A 32 3.37 -6.12 -12.90
C LEU A 32 4.76 -5.77 -12.33
N ILE A 33 5.07 -4.49 -12.14
CA ILE A 33 6.33 -4.05 -11.52
C ILE A 33 6.47 -4.64 -10.10
N LEU A 34 5.41 -4.62 -9.30
CA LEU A 34 5.42 -5.20 -7.96
C LEU A 34 5.60 -6.72 -8.00
N ALA A 35 4.94 -7.41 -8.94
CA ALA A 35 5.12 -8.84 -9.14
C ALA A 35 6.56 -9.17 -9.57
N VAL A 36 7.14 -8.41 -10.50
CA VAL A 36 8.54 -8.55 -10.91
C VAL A 36 9.48 -8.28 -9.74
N ALA A 37 9.25 -7.22 -8.96
CA ALA A 37 10.04 -6.94 -7.77
C ALA A 37 10.01 -8.10 -6.77
N SER A 38 8.84 -8.69 -6.54
CA SER A 38 8.70 -9.88 -5.68
C SER A 38 9.47 -11.10 -6.24
N ALA A 39 9.47 -11.30 -7.57
CA ALA A 39 10.21 -12.37 -8.22
C ALA A 39 11.73 -12.15 -8.21
N VAL A 40 12.18 -10.90 -8.33
CA VAL A 40 13.59 -10.53 -8.19
C VAL A 40 14.05 -10.81 -6.75
N ILE A 41 13.30 -10.38 -5.74
CA ILE A 41 13.62 -10.66 -4.33
C ILE A 41 13.67 -12.17 -4.08
N MET A 42 12.71 -12.93 -4.63
CA MET A 42 12.73 -14.39 -4.57
C MET A 42 14.03 -14.96 -5.14
N THR A 43 14.41 -14.52 -6.34
CA THR A 43 15.63 -14.99 -7.01
C THR A 43 16.85 -14.66 -6.17
N LEU A 44 16.97 -13.42 -5.69
CA LEU A 44 18.10 -12.97 -4.87
C LEU A 44 18.25 -13.79 -3.58
N LEU A 45 17.15 -14.07 -2.88
CA LEU A 45 17.20 -14.82 -1.62
C LEU A 45 17.40 -16.32 -1.80
N VAL A 46 16.91 -16.89 -2.91
CA VAL A 46 17.16 -18.30 -3.24
C VAL A 46 18.62 -18.50 -3.66
N PHE A 47 19.20 -17.60 -4.46
CA PHE A 47 20.59 -17.74 -4.92
C PHE A 47 21.62 -17.07 -4.00
N ALA A 48 21.21 -16.53 -2.85
CA ALA A 48 22.12 -15.93 -1.88
C ALA A 48 23.08 -17.00 -1.29
N PRO A 49 24.39 -16.68 -1.14
CA PRO A 49 25.38 -17.60 -0.58
C PRO A 49 25.16 -17.88 0.92
N VAL A 50 24.52 -16.95 1.63
CA VAL A 50 24.09 -17.12 3.02
C VAL A 50 22.56 -17.15 3.00
N ARG A 51 22.00 -18.33 3.25
CA ARG A 51 20.55 -18.53 3.33
C ARG A 51 20.15 -18.71 4.80
N PRO A 52 19.02 -18.13 5.24
CA PRO A 52 18.46 -18.44 6.54
C PRO A 52 18.06 -19.92 6.63
N ASP A 53 18.39 -20.58 7.74
CA ASP A 53 18.16 -22.03 7.90
C ASP A 53 16.71 -22.36 8.30
N THR A 54 15.94 -21.37 8.79
CA THR A 54 14.56 -21.57 9.23
C THR A 54 13.55 -20.91 8.28
N PRO A 55 12.37 -21.54 8.06
CA PRO A 55 11.30 -20.98 7.22
C PRO A 55 10.84 -19.58 7.68
N GLU A 56 10.85 -19.33 8.99
CA GLU A 56 10.41 -18.08 9.62
C GLU A 56 11.36 -16.92 9.34
N THR A 57 12.67 -17.15 9.47
CA THR A 57 13.70 -16.14 9.21
C THR A 57 13.82 -15.85 7.71
N PHE A 58 13.58 -16.85 6.87
CA PHE A 58 13.47 -16.68 5.43
C PHE A 58 12.26 -15.79 5.05
N ALA A 59 11.08 -16.08 5.59
CA ALA A 59 9.88 -15.27 5.36
C ALA A 59 10.06 -13.83 5.84
N ALA A 60 10.65 -13.62 7.03
CA ALA A 60 10.93 -12.30 7.56
C ALA A 60 11.90 -11.50 6.66
N SER A 61 12.95 -12.15 6.15
CA SER A 61 13.90 -11.53 5.22
C SER A 61 13.26 -11.18 3.88
N PHE A 62 12.36 -12.05 3.38
CA PHE A 62 11.61 -11.81 2.15
C PHE A 62 10.63 -10.65 2.28
N LEU A 63 9.97 -10.53 3.43
CA LEU A 63 8.97 -9.50 3.69
C LEU A 63 9.58 -8.18 4.18
N PHE A 64 10.85 -8.15 4.56
CA PHE A 64 11.52 -6.93 5.02
C PHE A 64 11.39 -5.74 4.03
N PRO A 65 11.60 -5.91 2.71
CA PRO A 65 11.41 -4.82 1.75
C PRO A 65 9.97 -4.29 1.68
N VAL A 66 8.96 -5.10 2.04
CA VAL A 66 7.54 -4.68 2.06
C VAL A 66 7.33 -3.49 3.00
N PHE A 67 8.10 -3.43 4.08
CA PHE A 67 8.09 -2.30 5.01
C PHE A 67 8.40 -0.95 4.32
N PHE A 68 9.24 -0.94 3.29
CA PHE A 68 9.57 0.28 2.52
C PHE A 68 8.68 0.43 1.29
N LEU A 69 8.36 -0.66 0.62
CA LEU A 69 7.59 -0.65 -0.63
C LEU A 69 6.13 -0.27 -0.42
N VAL A 70 5.51 -0.67 0.69
CA VAL A 70 4.10 -0.34 0.97
C VAL A 70 3.91 1.17 1.18
N PRO A 71 4.70 1.86 2.03
CA PRO A 71 4.62 3.31 2.15
C PRO A 71 4.97 4.05 0.86
N LEU A 72 5.96 3.56 0.11
CA LEU A 72 6.33 4.16 -1.18
C LEU A 72 5.19 4.04 -2.20
N ALA A 73 4.56 2.86 -2.29
CA ALA A 73 3.40 2.65 -3.14
C ALA A 73 2.24 3.54 -2.69
N ALA A 74 1.88 3.53 -1.40
CA ALA A 74 0.83 4.38 -0.86
C ALA A 74 1.10 5.86 -1.12
N ALA A 75 2.36 6.30 -1.04
CA ALA A 75 2.77 7.66 -1.39
C ALA A 75 2.53 7.94 -2.87
N ILE A 76 3.00 7.11 -3.81
CA ILE A 76 2.85 7.35 -5.26
C ILE A 76 1.37 7.32 -5.67
N PHE A 77 0.62 6.30 -5.25
CA PHE A 77 -0.79 6.13 -5.62
C PHE A 77 -1.70 7.12 -4.90
N GLY A 78 -1.48 7.33 -3.61
CA GLY A 78 -2.22 8.34 -2.85
C GLY A 78 -1.92 9.75 -3.36
N ALA A 79 -0.64 10.06 -3.64
CA ALA A 79 -0.25 11.35 -4.22
C ALA A 79 -0.89 11.58 -5.58
N GLY A 80 -0.84 10.62 -6.49
CA GLY A 80 -1.45 10.75 -7.82
C GLY A 80 -2.96 10.99 -7.74
N SER A 81 -3.66 10.28 -6.85
CA SER A 81 -5.10 10.47 -6.64
C SER A 81 -5.42 11.85 -6.04
N VAL A 82 -4.61 12.36 -5.11
CA VAL A 82 -4.79 13.68 -4.52
C VAL A 82 -4.46 14.79 -5.52
N THR A 83 -3.32 14.70 -6.21
CA THR A 83 -2.88 15.72 -7.17
C THR A 83 -3.85 15.83 -8.34
N SER A 84 -4.39 14.71 -8.84
CA SER A 84 -5.41 14.73 -9.91
C SER A 84 -6.69 15.47 -9.51
N GLU A 85 -7.06 15.53 -8.23
CA GLU A 85 -8.18 16.38 -7.78
C GLU A 85 -7.86 17.88 -7.89
N PHE A 86 -6.63 18.26 -7.58
CA PHE A 86 -6.22 19.67 -7.58
C PHE A 86 -5.87 20.18 -8.98
N GLU A 87 -5.26 19.35 -9.83
CA GLU A 87 -4.82 19.72 -11.18
C GLU A 87 -5.94 19.64 -12.23
N THR A 88 -6.81 18.60 -12.18
CA THR A 88 -7.79 18.35 -13.25
C THR A 88 -9.02 19.27 -13.19
N LYS A 89 -9.05 20.28 -12.30
CA LYS A 89 -10.17 21.23 -12.16
C LYS A 89 -11.53 20.51 -12.14
N THR A 90 -11.74 19.59 -11.19
CA THR A 90 -13.04 18.89 -10.97
C THR A 90 -14.23 19.84 -10.78
N ALA A 91 -14.00 21.14 -10.59
CA ALA A 91 -15.00 22.19 -10.74
C ALA A 91 -15.72 22.12 -12.10
N HIS A 92 -15.01 21.95 -13.22
CA HIS A 92 -15.60 21.90 -14.57
C HIS A 92 -16.49 20.66 -14.80
N LEU A 93 -16.14 19.52 -14.17
CA LEU A 93 -16.92 18.28 -14.25
C LEU A 93 -18.16 18.32 -13.33
N THR A 94 -18.06 18.97 -12.17
CA THR A 94 -19.21 19.17 -11.26
C THR A 94 -20.31 20.02 -11.92
N PHE A 95 -19.95 20.91 -12.86
CA PHE A 95 -20.91 21.72 -13.61
C PHE A 95 -21.66 20.92 -14.70
N SER A 96 -21.04 19.92 -15.33
CA SER A 96 -21.71 19.08 -16.34
C SER A 96 -22.46 17.88 -15.76
N ASN A 97 -22.06 17.38 -14.57
CA ASN A 97 -22.75 16.31 -13.87
C ASN A 97 -22.65 16.55 -12.35
N PRO A 98 -23.77 16.85 -11.64
CA PRO A 98 -23.72 17.22 -10.22
C PRO A 98 -23.45 15.98 -9.35
N VAL A 99 -22.18 15.58 -9.28
CA VAL A 99 -21.67 14.57 -8.35
C VAL A 99 -21.10 15.28 -7.12
N LYS A 100 -21.47 14.81 -5.92
CA LYS A 100 -20.96 15.39 -4.66
C LYS A 100 -19.42 15.21 -4.60
N ARG A 101 -18.69 16.27 -4.24
CA ARG A 101 -17.21 16.22 -4.07
C ARG A 101 -16.75 15.13 -3.10
N THR A 102 -17.54 14.86 -2.05
CA THR A 102 -17.25 13.80 -1.07
C THR A 102 -17.32 12.40 -1.68
N VAL A 103 -18.24 12.18 -2.62
CA VAL A 103 -18.41 10.89 -3.33
C VAL A 103 -17.21 10.63 -4.25
N LEU A 104 -16.68 11.67 -4.90
CA LEU A 104 -15.51 11.56 -5.76
C LEU A 104 -14.23 11.28 -4.96
N ALA A 105 -14.00 12.04 -3.88
CA ALA A 105 -12.85 11.81 -3.00
C ALA A 105 -12.89 10.42 -2.34
N ALA A 106 -14.08 9.95 -1.91
CA ALA A 106 -14.25 8.61 -1.36
C ALA A 106 -14.00 7.50 -2.40
N GLY A 107 -14.46 7.69 -3.64
CA GLY A 107 -14.21 6.75 -4.74
C GLY A 107 -12.72 6.58 -5.03
N LYS A 108 -11.98 7.69 -5.11
CA LYS A 108 -10.51 7.70 -5.29
C LYS A 108 -9.77 7.01 -4.16
N PHE A 109 -10.17 7.29 -2.92
CA PHE A 109 -9.58 6.65 -1.75
C PHE A 109 -9.78 5.13 -1.80
N LEU A 110 -11.00 4.68 -2.12
CA LEU A 110 -11.32 3.26 -2.23
C LEU A 110 -10.53 2.56 -3.35
N ALA A 111 -10.33 3.22 -4.48
CA ALA A 111 -9.53 2.72 -5.59
C ALA A 111 -8.05 2.57 -5.20
N SER A 112 -7.46 3.59 -4.56
CA SER A 112 -6.09 3.53 -4.05
C SER A 112 -5.93 2.49 -2.94
N LEU A 113 -6.95 2.31 -2.09
CA LEU A 113 -6.94 1.29 -1.03
C LEU A 113 -6.93 -0.12 -1.60
N PHE A 114 -7.78 -0.38 -2.60
CA PHE A 114 -7.80 -1.66 -3.29
C PHE A 114 -6.43 -2.00 -3.89
N TYR A 115 -5.77 -1.01 -4.49
CA TYR A 115 -4.42 -1.18 -5.03
C TYR A 115 -3.40 -1.58 -3.97
N VAL A 116 -3.37 -0.88 -2.82
CA VAL A 116 -2.44 -1.19 -1.73
C VAL A 116 -2.71 -2.59 -1.16
N CYS A 117 -3.97 -2.99 -1.02
CA CYS A 117 -4.34 -4.34 -0.61
C CYS A 117 -3.84 -5.41 -1.61
N CYS A 118 -4.06 -5.21 -2.91
CA CYS A 118 -3.56 -6.11 -3.94
C CYS A 118 -2.03 -6.21 -3.94
N ALA A 119 -1.33 -5.08 -3.79
CA ALA A 119 0.12 -5.03 -3.68
C ALA A 119 0.65 -5.90 -2.52
N ILE A 120 0.06 -5.76 -1.34
CA ILE A 120 0.42 -6.56 -0.16
C ILE A 120 0.16 -8.05 -0.43
N LEU A 121 -1.00 -8.40 -0.96
CA LEU A 121 -1.33 -9.81 -1.25
C LEU A 121 -0.36 -10.45 -2.24
N ILE A 122 0.08 -9.74 -3.28
CA ILE A 122 1.05 -10.25 -4.25
C ILE A 122 2.39 -10.59 -3.58
N PHE A 123 2.87 -9.73 -2.68
CA PHE A 123 4.10 -10.00 -1.92
C PHE A 123 3.96 -11.20 -0.98
N TYR A 124 2.81 -11.33 -0.33
CA TYR A 124 2.52 -12.47 0.55
C TYR A 124 2.39 -13.80 -0.22
N LEU A 125 1.79 -13.77 -1.42
CA LEU A 125 1.74 -14.92 -2.31
C LEU A 125 3.14 -15.31 -2.80
N GLY A 126 3.94 -14.33 -3.23
CA GLY A 126 5.34 -14.55 -3.62
C GLY A 126 6.17 -15.17 -2.48
N CYS A 127 5.99 -14.66 -1.26
CA CYS A 127 6.64 -15.21 -0.07
C CYS A 127 6.23 -16.67 0.20
N SER A 128 4.92 -16.96 0.12
CA SER A 128 4.38 -18.32 0.34
C SER A 128 4.93 -19.33 -0.67
N VAL A 129 4.97 -18.95 -1.96
CA VAL A 129 5.55 -19.76 -3.03
C VAL A 129 7.05 -19.98 -2.80
N ALA A 130 7.79 -18.93 -2.43
CA ALA A 130 9.21 -19.02 -2.16
C ALA A 130 9.53 -19.93 -0.96
N THR A 131 8.79 -19.81 0.14
CA THR A 131 8.96 -20.69 1.31
C THR A 131 8.64 -22.14 0.99
N TYR A 132 7.58 -22.39 0.20
CA TYR A 132 7.20 -23.73 -0.21
C TYR A 132 8.25 -24.38 -1.11
N TYR A 133 8.83 -23.62 -2.06
CA TYR A 133 9.86 -24.12 -2.95
C TYR A 133 11.17 -24.49 -2.21
N VAL A 134 11.55 -23.72 -1.18
CA VAL A 134 12.82 -23.92 -0.47
C VAL A 134 12.70 -24.93 0.67
N PHE A 135 11.64 -24.87 1.47
CA PHE A 135 11.50 -25.65 2.71
C PHE A 135 10.35 -26.67 2.69
N GLY A 136 9.54 -26.71 1.63
CA GLY A 136 8.38 -27.61 1.53
C GLY A 136 7.25 -27.32 2.53
N SER A 137 7.35 -26.24 3.31
CA SER A 137 6.37 -25.85 4.33
C SER A 137 6.15 -24.34 4.33
N VAL A 138 4.93 -23.93 4.64
CA VAL A 138 4.56 -22.51 4.79
C VAL A 138 4.43 -22.22 6.29
N PRO A 139 5.21 -21.28 6.85
CA PRO A 139 5.08 -20.87 8.25
C PRO A 139 3.65 -20.44 8.59
N ALA A 140 3.08 -20.92 9.69
CA ALA A 140 1.75 -20.47 10.14
C ALA A 140 1.71 -18.96 10.45
N GLY A 141 2.84 -18.38 10.85
CA GLY A 141 2.98 -16.94 11.11
C GLY A 141 2.70 -16.06 9.90
N LEU A 142 2.90 -16.57 8.67
CA LEU A 142 2.64 -15.83 7.42
C LEU A 142 1.14 -15.52 7.25
N ALA A 143 0.26 -16.43 7.67
CA ALA A 143 -1.19 -16.21 7.59
C ALA A 143 -1.65 -15.15 8.60
N VAL A 144 -1.06 -15.15 9.80
CA VAL A 144 -1.42 -14.19 10.87
C VAL A 144 -0.93 -12.78 10.54
N SER A 145 0.21 -12.63 9.87
CA SER A 145 0.80 -11.31 9.57
C SER A 145 0.15 -10.55 8.42
N ILE A 146 -0.75 -11.18 7.64
CA ILE A 146 -1.50 -10.52 6.55
C ILE A 146 -2.39 -9.40 7.09
N VAL A 147 -3.14 -9.67 8.16
CA VAL A 147 -4.10 -8.72 8.75
C VAL A 147 -3.42 -7.41 9.21
N PRO A 148 -2.37 -7.44 10.05
CA PRO A 148 -1.68 -6.21 10.46
C PRO A 148 -0.99 -5.50 9.29
N SER A 149 -0.56 -6.23 8.24
CA SER A 149 0.04 -5.62 7.05
C SER A 149 -0.98 -4.80 6.25
N ILE A 150 -2.18 -5.32 6.05
CA ILE A 150 -3.27 -4.59 5.38
C ILE A 150 -3.67 -3.37 6.20
N LEU A 151 -3.79 -3.53 7.53
CA LEU A 151 -4.12 -2.41 8.42
C LEU A 151 -3.06 -1.31 8.36
N TYR A 152 -1.77 -1.70 8.33
CA TYR A 152 -0.67 -0.78 8.13
C TYR A 152 -0.77 -0.03 6.80
N GLY A 153 -0.96 -0.73 5.68
CA GLY A 153 -1.12 -0.10 4.37
C GLY A 153 -2.31 0.88 4.32
N CYS A 154 -3.43 0.52 4.95
CA CYS A 154 -4.60 1.39 5.08
C CYS A 154 -4.30 2.65 5.89
N ALA A 155 -3.61 2.52 7.03
CA ALA A 155 -3.23 3.65 7.88
C ALA A 155 -2.30 4.61 7.13
N VAL A 156 -1.29 4.09 6.43
CA VAL A 156 -0.36 4.93 5.66
C VAL A 156 -1.09 5.68 4.54
N LEU A 157 -1.98 5.00 3.81
CA LEU A 157 -2.75 5.62 2.74
C LEU A 157 -3.68 6.73 3.27
N ALA A 158 -4.37 6.47 4.39
CA ALA A 158 -5.23 7.48 5.03
C ALA A 158 -4.46 8.74 5.42
N LEU A 159 -3.24 8.57 5.94
CA LEU A 159 -2.37 9.70 6.28
C LEU A 159 -1.88 10.45 5.04
N VAL A 160 -1.51 9.75 3.96
CA VAL A 160 -1.14 10.41 2.68
C VAL A 160 -2.29 11.26 2.16
N PHE A 161 -3.53 10.77 2.22
CA PHE A 161 -4.71 11.55 1.84
C PHE A 161 -4.94 12.75 2.78
N LEU A 162 -4.83 12.55 4.09
CA LEU A 162 -5.00 13.62 5.09
C LEU A 162 -4.02 14.77 4.83
N PHE A 163 -2.73 14.47 4.73
CA PHE A 163 -1.70 15.48 4.43
C PHE A 163 -1.80 16.00 3.00
N GLY A 164 -2.28 15.18 2.07
CA GLY A 164 -2.57 15.57 0.69
C GLY A 164 -3.57 16.73 0.61
N PHE A 165 -4.62 16.67 1.41
CA PHE A 165 -5.60 17.75 1.51
C PHE A 165 -5.05 19.00 2.22
N ILE A 166 -4.18 18.83 3.23
CA ILE A 166 -3.54 19.94 3.95
C ILE A 166 -2.58 20.70 3.03
N PHE A 167 -1.67 20.01 2.36
CA PHE A 167 -0.67 20.61 1.49
C PHE A 167 -1.22 21.01 0.11
N ARG A 168 -2.43 20.55 -0.24
CA ARG A 168 -3.04 20.71 -1.57
C ARG A 168 -2.16 20.21 -2.71
N ASN A 169 -1.22 19.32 -2.38
CA ASN A 169 -0.27 18.73 -3.31
C ASN A 169 0.00 17.30 -2.85
N GLY A 170 -0.42 16.34 -3.66
CA GLY A 170 -0.30 14.92 -3.34
C GLY A 170 1.16 14.47 -3.27
N VAL A 171 2.03 14.98 -4.15
CA VAL A 171 3.44 14.55 -4.22
C VAL A 171 4.19 14.94 -2.95
N VAL A 172 3.97 16.17 -2.48
CA VAL A 172 4.58 16.66 -1.23
C VAL A 172 4.08 15.86 -0.03
N ALA A 173 2.78 15.55 0.03
CA ALA A 173 2.20 14.74 1.10
C ALA A 173 2.74 13.29 1.10
N GLY A 174 2.84 12.67 -0.07
CA GLY A 174 3.40 11.33 -0.22
C GLY A 174 4.86 11.28 0.22
N ALA A 175 5.68 12.23 -0.23
CA ALA A 175 7.09 12.33 0.15
C ALA A 175 7.27 12.58 1.67
N PHE A 176 6.46 13.49 2.23
CA PHE A 176 6.46 13.77 3.67
C PHE A 176 6.11 12.52 4.48
N MET A 177 5.04 11.82 4.11
CA MET A 177 4.62 10.60 4.82
C MET A 177 5.64 9.48 4.72
N PHE A 178 6.23 9.28 3.54
CA PHE A 178 7.32 8.33 3.36
C PHE A 178 8.50 8.67 4.27
N ALA A 179 8.92 9.95 4.31
CA ALA A 179 10.02 10.40 5.16
C ALA A 179 9.73 10.23 6.66
N VAL A 180 8.51 10.57 7.10
CA VAL A 180 8.10 10.43 8.51
C VAL A 180 8.13 8.97 8.95
N ILE A 181 7.57 8.05 8.16
CA ILE A 181 7.54 6.63 8.50
C ILE A 181 8.95 6.04 8.47
N PHE A 182 9.73 6.38 7.45
CA PHE A 182 11.10 5.92 7.28
C PHE A 182 12.01 6.37 8.42
N LEU A 183 11.84 7.60 8.92
CA LEU A 183 12.61 8.12 10.04
C LEU A 183 12.10 7.63 11.39
N CYS A 184 10.79 7.63 11.60
CA CYS A 184 10.19 7.38 12.91
C CYS A 184 10.27 5.91 13.33
N MET A 185 10.03 4.96 12.41
CA MET A 185 9.98 3.54 12.77
C MET A 185 11.31 2.94 13.22
N PRO A 186 12.45 3.20 12.56
CA PRO A 186 13.75 2.74 13.05
C PRO A 186 14.09 3.33 14.43
N LEU A 187 13.77 4.61 14.65
CA LEU A 187 13.97 5.25 15.95
C LEU A 187 13.12 4.58 17.03
N LEU A 188 11.84 4.32 16.74
CA LEU A 188 10.92 3.67 17.67
C LEU A 188 11.40 2.24 18.00
N LYS A 189 11.89 1.49 17.01
CA LYS A 189 12.49 0.16 17.22
C LYS A 189 13.75 0.24 18.08
N LEU A 190 14.60 1.24 17.87
CA LEU A 190 15.81 1.47 18.67
C LEU A 190 15.45 1.74 20.13
N PHE A 191 14.54 2.69 20.39
CA PHE A 191 14.09 3.00 21.75
C PHE A 191 13.45 1.79 22.45
N LEU A 192 12.61 1.03 21.76
CA LEU A 192 12.00 -0.17 22.33
C LEU A 192 13.03 -1.27 22.61
N SER A 193 14.07 -1.40 21.79
CA SER A 193 15.15 -2.36 22.01
C SER A 193 15.96 -2.00 23.27
N ASP A 194 16.29 -0.73 23.46
CA ASP A 194 17.02 -0.25 24.63
C ASP A 194 16.20 -0.43 25.92
N MET A 195 14.90 -0.15 25.87
CA MET A 195 14.01 -0.39 27.02
C MET A 195 13.76 -1.89 27.28
N GLY A 196 13.71 -2.72 26.23
CA GLY A 196 13.58 -4.16 26.34
C GLY A 196 14.80 -4.80 27.01
N HIS A 197 16.00 -4.30 26.73
CA HIS A 197 17.23 -4.74 27.39
C HIS A 197 17.29 -4.30 28.86
N ALA A 198 16.72 -3.15 29.22
CA ALA A 198 16.69 -2.66 30.60
C ALA A 198 15.79 -3.50 31.55
N HIS A 199 14.84 -4.26 31.01
CA HIS A 199 13.94 -5.13 31.80
C HIS A 199 14.32 -6.62 31.81
N GLY A 200 15.32 -7.05 31.03
CA GLY A 200 15.75 -8.46 30.93
C GLY A 200 16.95 -8.84 31.81
N THR A 201 17.50 -7.91 32.59
CA THR A 201 18.61 -8.14 33.51
C THR A 201 18.15 -8.01 34.97
N CYS A 202 17.30 -8.92 35.43
CA CYS A 202 17.07 -9.23 36.85
C CYS A 202 16.71 -10.71 36.96
#